data_AF-A0A1R4KNL5-F1
#
_entry.id   AF-A0A1R4KNL5-F1
#
_cell.length_a   1.000
_cell.length_b   1.000
_cell.length_c   1.000
_cell.angle_alpha   90.00
_cell.angle_beta   90.00
_cell.angle_gamma   90.00
#
_symmetry.space_group_name_H-M   'P 1'
#
loop_
_entity.id
_entity.type
_entity.pdbx_description
1 polymer ?
#
loop_
_entity_poly.entity_id
_entity_poly.type
_entity_poly.pdbx_seq_one_letter_code
_entity_poly.pdbx_strand_id
1 'polypeptide(L)'
;MEGRGPVRRGPARPAAAVVNVLGGLLKHLAYVEDFLFGVVLGGNSPAHPWSEVDWRADGDWGWSSAGEQTGDELHSLWREAVDASRRQLGALGGTAAIDLEPLVTVRGWDEQPSVRFVLTHMIEKYGRRCGHADLLREAIDGELGE
;
A
#
# COMPACT_ATOMS: atom_id res chain seq x y z
N MET A 1 -26.01 -33.39 19.07
CA MET A 1 -25.32 -32.91 17.85
C MET A 1 -26.29 -31.95 17.16
N GLU A 2 -26.25 -30.67 17.52
CA GLU A 2 -27.10 -29.64 16.92
C GLU A 2 -26.50 -29.20 15.58
N GLY A 3 -27.32 -29.26 14.53
CA GLY A 3 -26.95 -28.84 13.19
C GLY A 3 -26.82 -27.32 13.12
N ARG A 4 -25.67 -26.84 12.64
CA ARG A 4 -25.48 -25.43 12.26
C ARG A 4 -26.45 -25.11 11.13
N GLY A 5 -27.39 -24.20 11.40
CA GLY A 5 -28.31 -23.66 10.40
C GLY A 5 -27.58 -22.89 9.28
N PRO A 6 -28.26 -22.64 8.15
CA PRO A 6 -27.65 -22.01 6.98
C PRO A 6 -27.16 -20.60 7.31
N VAL A 7 -25.89 -20.33 6.99
CA VAL A 7 -25.30 -18.99 7.05
C VAL A 7 -26.08 -18.09 6.10
N ARG A 8 -26.83 -17.12 6.65
CA ARG A 8 -27.50 -16.09 5.85
C ARG A 8 -26.43 -15.23 5.18
N ARG A 9 -26.29 -15.36 3.85
CA ARG A 9 -25.52 -14.41 3.04
C ARG A 9 -26.25 -13.05 3.07
N GLY A 10 -25.55 -12.02 3.55
CA GLY A 10 -26.02 -10.64 3.45
C GLY A 10 -26.10 -10.18 1.98
N PRO A 11 -26.70 -9.01 1.69
CA PRO A 11 -26.77 -8.51 0.32
C PRO A 11 -25.36 -8.38 -0.25
N ALA A 12 -25.15 -8.91 -1.46
CA ALA A 12 -23.90 -8.77 -2.19
C ALA A 12 -23.60 -7.28 -2.36
N ARG A 13 -22.44 -6.82 -1.88
CA ARG A 13 -21.94 -5.50 -2.27
C ARG A 13 -21.75 -5.50 -3.79
N PRO A 14 -22.06 -4.39 -4.50
CA PRO A 14 -21.85 -4.35 -5.95
C PRO A 14 -20.38 -4.65 -6.25
N ALA A 15 -20.11 -5.60 -7.16
CA ALA A 15 -18.75 -6.02 -7.49
C ALA A 15 -17.83 -4.84 -7.86
N ALA A 16 -18.37 -3.80 -8.51
CA ALA A 16 -17.65 -2.57 -8.83
C ALA A 16 -17.12 -1.83 -7.58
N ALA A 17 -17.89 -1.79 -6.49
CA ALA A 17 -17.44 -1.17 -5.25
C ALA A 17 -16.29 -1.96 -4.60
N VAL A 18 -16.32 -3.29 -4.68
CA VAL A 18 -15.26 -4.16 -4.16
C VAL A 18 -13.98 -4.04 -5.00
N VAL A 19 -14.11 -4.00 -6.32
CA VAL A 19 -12.98 -3.81 -7.25
C VAL A 19 -12.30 -2.45 -7.05
N ASN A 20 -13.06 -1.37 -6.84
CA ASN A 20 -12.48 -0.06 -6.53
C ASN A 20 -11.69 -0.08 -5.22
N VAL A 21 -12.16 -0.84 -4.22
CA VAL A 21 -11.44 -1.01 -2.95
C VAL A 21 -10.15 -1.79 -3.15
N LEU A 22 -10.15 -2.87 -3.94
CA LEU A 22 -8.92 -3.59 -4.29
C LEU A 22 -7.92 -2.71 -5.03
N GLY A 23 -8.39 -1.93 -6.01
CA GLY A 23 -7.55 -0.96 -6.72
C GLY A 23 -6.94 0.09 -5.80
N GLY A 24 -7.75 0.63 -4.87
CA GLY A 24 -7.30 1.58 -3.85
C GLY A 24 -6.23 1.00 -2.91
N LEU A 25 -6.35 -0.28 -2.51
CA LEU A 25 -5.33 -0.95 -1.71
C LEU A 25 -3.99 -1.05 -2.45
N LEU A 26 -4.01 -1.40 -3.74
CA LEU A 26 -2.80 -1.54 -4.56
C LEU A 26 -2.14 -0.18 -4.82
N LYS A 27 -2.94 0.82 -5.19
CA LYS A 27 -2.48 2.21 -5.37
C LYS A 27 -1.88 2.79 -4.09
N HIS A 28 -2.50 2.50 -2.94
CA HIS A 28 -2.00 2.91 -1.64
C HIS A 28 -0.64 2.26 -1.32
N LEU A 29 -0.45 0.96 -1.60
CA LEU A 29 0.84 0.31 -1.41
C LEU A 29 1.92 0.92 -2.30
N ALA A 30 1.59 1.26 -3.55
CA ALA A 30 2.52 1.96 -4.45
C ALA A 30 2.96 3.34 -3.89
N TYR A 31 2.02 4.11 -3.34
CA TYR A 31 2.34 5.38 -2.67
C TYR A 31 3.24 5.18 -1.44
N VAL A 32 2.96 4.16 -0.62
CA VAL A 32 3.73 3.89 0.59
C VAL A 32 5.18 3.48 0.26
N GLU A 33 5.40 2.72 -0.82
CA GLU A 33 6.74 2.39 -1.34
C GLU A 33 7.52 3.66 -1.70
N ASP A 34 6.92 4.55 -2.51
CA ASP A 34 7.55 5.81 -2.91
C ASP A 34 7.86 6.72 -1.72
N PHE A 35 6.87 6.91 -0.84
CA PHE A 35 7.02 7.78 0.32
C PHE A 35 8.12 7.30 1.26
N LEU A 36 8.15 6.01 1.62
CA LEU A 36 9.10 5.53 2.62
C LEU A 36 10.53 5.41 2.08
N PHE A 37 10.70 4.91 0.85
CA PHE A 37 12.05 4.71 0.31
C PHE A 37 12.57 5.91 -0.47
N GLY A 38 11.73 6.54 -1.29
CA GLY A 38 12.11 7.71 -2.07
C GLY A 38 12.23 8.96 -1.20
N VAL A 39 11.19 9.28 -0.43
CA VAL A 39 11.12 10.54 0.34
C VAL A 39 11.81 10.40 1.69
N VAL A 40 11.38 9.45 2.53
CA VAL A 40 11.85 9.36 3.92
C VAL A 40 13.32 8.93 4.01
N LEU A 41 13.67 7.81 3.39
CA LEU A 41 15.06 7.34 3.39
C LEU A 41 15.94 8.08 2.37
N GLY A 42 15.41 8.32 1.16
CA GLY A 42 16.19 8.91 0.06
C GLY A 42 16.24 10.43 0.01
N GLY A 43 15.41 11.13 0.78
CA GLY A 43 15.35 12.60 0.77
C GLY A 43 14.85 13.22 -0.53
N ASN A 44 14.25 12.41 -1.42
CA ASN A 44 13.76 12.87 -2.71
C ASN A 44 12.39 13.55 -2.58
N SER A 45 11.98 14.28 -3.61
CA SER A 45 10.56 14.60 -3.79
C SER A 45 9.77 13.32 -4.15
N PRO A 46 8.47 13.25 -3.84
CA PRO A 46 7.62 12.14 -4.29
C PRO A 46 7.74 11.93 -5.80
N ALA A 47 7.65 10.69 -6.27
CA ALA A 47 7.64 10.43 -7.71
C ALA A 47 6.28 10.75 -8.34
N HIS A 48 6.24 10.85 -9.67
CA HIS A 48 4.97 10.83 -10.40
C HIS A 48 4.21 9.51 -10.09
N PRO A 49 2.88 9.55 -9.89
CA PRO A 49 1.99 10.70 -10.03
C PRO A 49 1.89 11.59 -8.77
N TRP A 50 2.42 11.13 -7.63
CA TRP A 50 2.24 11.77 -6.31
C TRP A 50 2.79 13.19 -6.23
N SER A 51 3.82 13.51 -7.02
CA SER A 51 4.40 14.86 -7.14
C SER A 51 3.45 15.89 -7.73
N GLU A 52 2.44 15.47 -8.49
CA GLU A 52 1.54 16.36 -9.23
C GLU A 52 0.21 16.59 -8.49
N VAL A 53 0.00 15.89 -7.38
CA VAL A 53 -1.24 15.94 -6.61
C VAL A 53 -1.24 17.12 -5.65
N ASP A 54 -2.31 17.92 -5.68
CA ASP A 54 -2.58 18.88 -4.62
C ASP A 54 -3.22 18.17 -3.42
N TRP A 55 -2.37 17.61 -2.56
CA TRP A 55 -2.77 16.89 -1.35
C TRP A 55 -3.51 17.76 -0.31
N ARG A 56 -3.49 19.09 -0.44
CA ARG A 56 -4.31 19.97 0.41
C ARG A 56 -5.73 20.06 -0.10
N ALA A 57 -5.92 20.01 -1.41
CA ALA A 57 -7.23 20.01 -2.04
C ALA A 57 -7.91 18.62 -1.95
N ASP A 58 -7.14 17.55 -2.16
CA ASP A 58 -7.64 16.17 -2.07
C ASP A 58 -6.63 15.26 -1.34
N GLY A 59 -6.81 15.14 -0.02
CA GLY A 59 -5.98 14.27 0.81
C GLY A 59 -6.21 12.78 0.58
N ASP A 60 -7.34 12.41 -0.02
CA ASP A 60 -7.73 11.02 -0.28
C ASP A 60 -7.54 10.64 -1.76
N TRP A 61 -6.90 11.50 -2.56
CA TRP A 61 -6.75 11.31 -4.01
C TRP A 61 -6.21 9.93 -4.37
N GLY A 62 -5.19 9.45 -3.65
CA GLY A 62 -4.60 8.13 -3.88
C GLY A 62 -5.57 6.96 -3.73
N TRP A 63 -6.68 7.17 -3.02
CA TRP A 63 -7.77 6.21 -2.82
C TRP A 63 -8.92 6.44 -3.81
N SER A 64 -9.39 7.68 -3.96
CA SER A 64 -10.55 8.03 -4.78
C SER A 64 -10.30 7.82 -6.27
N SER A 65 -9.09 8.15 -6.75
CA SER A 65 -8.72 8.05 -8.16
C SER A 65 -8.38 6.64 -8.62
N ALA A 66 -8.30 5.64 -7.72
CA ALA A 66 -7.98 4.28 -8.11
C ALA A 66 -9.04 3.65 -9.05
N GLY A 67 -10.31 4.08 -8.92
CA GLY A 67 -11.40 3.61 -9.79
C GLY A 67 -11.34 4.16 -11.23
N GLU A 68 -10.44 5.09 -11.51
CA GLU A 68 -10.23 5.67 -12.85
C GLU A 68 -9.18 4.89 -13.66
N GLN A 69 -8.52 3.91 -13.04
CA GLN A 69 -7.44 3.12 -13.63
C GLN A 69 -7.83 1.67 -13.77
N THR A 70 -7.33 1.01 -14.80
CA THR A 70 -7.44 -0.43 -15.00
C THR A 70 -6.57 -1.19 -13.98
N GLY A 71 -6.88 -2.47 -13.77
CA GLY A 71 -6.08 -3.33 -12.91
C GLY A 71 -4.62 -3.44 -13.35
N ASP A 72 -4.36 -3.50 -14.66
CA ASP A 72 -3.02 -3.60 -15.22
C ASP A 72 -2.20 -2.31 -15.00
N GLU A 73 -2.83 -1.14 -15.12
CA GLU A 73 -2.20 0.15 -14.82
C GLU A 73 -1.84 0.26 -13.34
N LEU A 74 -2.75 -0.13 -12.44
CA LEU A 74 -2.51 -0.13 -11.01
C LEU A 74 -1.42 -1.13 -10.60
N HIS A 75 -1.42 -2.31 -11.22
CA HIS A 75 -0.39 -3.32 -10.99
C HIS A 75 0.98 -2.86 -11.52
N SER A 76 1.02 -2.21 -12.67
CA SER A 76 2.27 -1.63 -13.22
C SER A 76 2.81 -0.52 -12.33
N LEU A 77 1.95 0.40 -11.89
CA LEU A 77 2.31 1.46 -10.94
C LEU A 77 2.91 0.90 -9.65
N TRP A 78 2.28 -0.14 -9.08
CA TRP A 78 2.79 -0.81 -7.89
C TRP A 78 4.14 -1.50 -8.13
N ARG A 79 4.29 -2.23 -9.24
CA ARG A 79 5.54 -2.90 -9.61
C ARG A 79 6.68 -1.92 -9.78
N GLU A 80 6.44 -0.79 -10.44
CA GLU A 80 7.44 0.27 -10.63
C GLU A 80 7.87 0.88 -9.30
N ALA A 81 6.93 1.13 -8.38
CA ALA A 81 7.22 1.63 -7.05
C ALA A 81 8.06 0.65 -6.22
N VAL A 82 7.75 -0.66 -6.29
CA VAL A 82 8.56 -1.73 -5.65
C VAL A 82 9.96 -1.80 -6.24
N ASP A 83 10.10 -1.70 -7.56
CA ASP A 83 11.42 -1.72 -8.19
C ASP A 83 12.24 -0.46 -7.83
N ALA A 84 11.57 0.68 -7.71
CA ALA A 84 12.18 1.92 -7.24
C ALA A 84 12.64 1.81 -5.77
N SER A 85 11.81 1.28 -4.88
CA SER A 85 12.17 1.11 -3.47
C SER A 85 13.37 0.19 -3.28
N ARG A 86 13.44 -0.91 -4.04
CA ARG A 86 14.60 -1.81 -4.07
C ARG A 86 15.87 -1.10 -4.53
N ARG A 87 15.79 -0.26 -5.57
CA ARG A 87 16.94 0.54 -6.04
C ARG A 87 17.41 1.54 -4.98
N GLN A 88 16.48 2.24 -4.33
CA GLN A 88 16.81 3.20 -3.26
C GLN A 88 17.47 2.50 -2.07
N LEU A 89 16.88 1.40 -1.59
CA LEU A 89 17.46 0.60 -0.51
C LEU A 89 18.86 0.09 -0.87
N GLY A 90 19.06 -0.38 -2.11
CA GLY A 90 20.37 -0.80 -2.61
C GLY A 90 21.40 0.33 -2.61
N ALA A 91 21.02 1.54 -3.03
CA ALA A 91 21.89 2.71 -3.03
C ALA A 91 22.33 3.13 -1.62
N LEU A 92 21.53 2.83 -0.59
CA LEU A 92 21.85 3.08 0.82
C LEU A 92 22.76 2.00 1.44
N GLY A 93 23.14 0.96 0.69
CA GLY A 93 23.93 -0.17 1.21
C GLY A 93 23.08 -1.37 1.65
N GLY A 94 21.79 -1.39 1.30
CA GLY A 94 20.90 -2.52 1.57
C GLY A 94 20.67 -2.74 3.06
N THR A 95 20.51 -4.00 3.46
CA THR A 95 20.30 -4.37 4.86
C THR A 95 21.55 -4.18 5.74
N ALA A 96 22.73 -3.95 5.17
CA ALA A 96 23.92 -3.60 5.94
C ALA A 96 23.80 -2.21 6.59
N ALA A 97 22.91 -1.37 6.06
CA ALA A 97 22.61 -0.02 6.52
C ALA A 97 21.39 0.04 7.46
N ILE A 98 21.03 -1.07 8.12
CA ILE A 98 19.78 -1.20 8.88
C ILE A 98 19.60 -0.14 9.99
N ASP A 99 20.70 0.33 10.57
CA ASP A 99 20.69 1.35 11.63
C ASP A 99 21.02 2.76 11.11
N LEU A 100 21.03 2.97 9.78
CA LEU A 100 21.12 4.31 9.23
C LEU A 100 19.86 5.11 9.58
N GLU A 101 20.10 6.33 10.08
CA GLU A 101 19.10 7.35 10.28
C GLU A 101 18.57 7.85 8.92
N PRO A 102 17.29 8.24 8.84
CA PRO A 102 16.67 8.76 7.61
C PRO A 102 17.17 10.16 7.28
N LEU A 103 16.93 10.57 6.03
CA LEU A 103 17.24 11.91 5.56
C LEU A 103 16.12 12.92 5.85
N VAL A 104 14.89 12.45 6.11
CA VAL A 104 13.72 13.31 6.31
C VAL A 104 13.00 12.96 7.60
N THR A 105 12.57 14.01 8.31
CA THR A 105 11.73 13.90 9.50
C THR A 105 10.27 13.78 9.10
N VAL A 106 9.56 12.80 9.67
CA VAL A 106 8.13 12.59 9.37
C VAL A 106 7.31 13.20 10.50
N ARG A 107 6.46 14.18 10.17
CA ARG A 107 5.58 14.81 11.15
C ARG A 107 4.61 13.77 11.74
N GLY A 108 4.57 13.70 13.07
CA GLY A 108 3.71 12.77 13.81
C GLY A 108 4.36 11.44 14.13
N TRP A 109 5.65 11.26 13.80
CA TRP A 109 6.47 10.17 14.31
C TRP A 109 7.36 10.72 15.42
N ASP A 110 7.42 10.01 16.54
CA ASP A 110 8.17 10.46 17.73
C ASP A 110 9.69 10.31 17.54
N GLU A 111 10.11 9.43 16.63
CA GLU A 111 11.51 9.14 16.32
C GLU A 111 11.77 9.20 14.81
N GLN A 112 13.04 9.38 14.46
CA GLN A 112 13.49 9.35 13.08
C GLN A 112 13.46 7.90 12.56
N PRO A 113 12.73 7.61 11.46
CA PRO A 113 12.62 6.25 10.96
C PRO A 113 13.92 5.73 10.33
N SER A 114 14.65 4.86 11.04
CA SER A 114 15.77 4.12 10.47
C SER A 114 15.35 3.18 9.32
N VAL A 115 16.33 2.67 8.56
CA VAL A 115 16.09 1.60 7.56
C VAL A 115 15.36 0.40 8.19
N ARG A 116 15.73 0.02 9.42
CA ARG A 116 15.05 -1.03 10.21
C ARG A 116 13.57 -0.73 10.41
N PHE A 117 13.27 0.50 10.83
CA PHE A 117 11.91 0.95 11.06
C PHE A 117 11.11 0.84 9.76
N VAL A 118 11.64 1.40 8.66
CA VAL A 118 10.96 1.39 7.36
C VAL A 118 10.66 -0.02 6.88
N LEU A 119 11.63 -0.94 6.95
CA LEU A 119 11.43 -2.33 6.52
C LEU A 119 10.37 -3.04 7.38
N THR A 120 10.42 -2.88 8.70
CA THR A 120 9.43 -3.47 9.61
C THR A 120 8.04 -2.88 9.36
N HIS A 121 7.97 -1.57 9.16
CA HIS A 121 6.72 -0.88 8.87
C HIS A 121 6.12 -1.32 7.53
N MET A 122 6.97 -1.55 6.52
CA MET A 122 6.52 -2.08 5.23
C MET A 122 5.90 -3.47 5.34
N ILE A 123 6.52 -4.36 6.12
CA ILE A 123 5.96 -5.69 6.39
C ILE A 123 4.56 -5.56 7.02
N GLU A 124 4.41 -4.67 8.00
CA GLU A 124 3.10 -4.40 8.62
C GLU A 124 2.09 -3.85 7.61
N LYS A 125 2.48 -2.90 6.75
CA LYS A 125 1.61 -2.32 5.72
C LYS A 125 1.13 -3.40 4.77
N TYR A 126 2.04 -4.19 4.20
CA TYR A 126 1.66 -5.29 3.31
C TYR A 126 0.80 -6.32 4.03
N GLY A 127 1.18 -6.79 5.22
CA GLY A 127 0.40 -7.77 5.97
C GLY A 127 -1.06 -7.33 6.19
N ARG A 128 -1.27 -6.08 6.64
CA ARG A 128 -2.63 -5.54 6.83
C ARG A 128 -3.40 -5.41 5.51
N ARG A 129 -2.75 -5.01 4.40
CA ARG A 129 -3.43 -4.82 3.10
C ARG A 129 -3.72 -6.15 2.41
N CYS A 130 -2.83 -7.13 2.51
CA CYS A 130 -3.07 -8.49 2.04
C CYS A 130 -4.26 -9.11 2.77
N GLY A 131 -4.36 -8.94 4.10
CA GLY A 131 -5.53 -9.39 4.85
C GLY A 131 -6.86 -8.73 4.40
N HIS A 132 -6.85 -7.44 4.10
CA HIS A 132 -8.03 -6.79 3.52
C HIS A 132 -8.35 -7.28 2.11
N ALA A 133 -7.33 -7.44 1.26
CA ALA A 133 -7.49 -7.92 -0.10
C ALA A 133 -8.04 -9.34 -0.13
N ASP A 134 -7.61 -10.21 0.79
CA ASP A 134 -8.12 -11.56 0.93
C ASP A 134 -9.62 -11.56 1.26
N LEU A 135 -10.05 -10.83 2.30
CA LEU A 135 -11.48 -10.71 2.63
C LEU A 135 -12.34 -10.18 1.46
N LEU A 136 -11.80 -9.28 0.64
CA LEU A 136 -12.49 -8.74 -0.54
C LEU A 136 -12.54 -9.77 -1.67
N ARG A 137 -11.45 -10.52 -1.88
CA ARG A 137 -11.37 -11.63 -2.83
C ARG A 137 -12.38 -12.71 -2.45
N GLU A 138 -12.39 -13.17 -1.19
CA GLU A 138 -13.35 -14.16 -0.67
C GLU A 138 -14.81 -13.72 -0.91
N ALA A 139 -15.08 -12.42 -0.78
CA ALA A 139 -16.41 -11.86 -1.04
C ALA A 139 -16.81 -11.87 -2.52
N ILE A 140 -15.84 -11.91 -3.44
CA ILE A 140 -16.05 -11.96 -4.90
C ILE A 140 -16.18 -13.40 -5.39
N ASP A 141 -15.22 -14.26 -5.04
CA ASP A 141 -15.12 -15.63 -5.58
C ASP A 141 -15.79 -16.70 -4.71
N GLY A 142 -16.01 -16.41 -3.42
CA GLY A 142 -16.63 -17.32 -2.47
C GLY A 142 -15.69 -18.40 -1.90
N GLU A 143 -14.39 -18.32 -2.14
CA GLU A 143 -13.37 -19.26 -1.66
C GLU A 143 -12.61 -18.67 -0.48
N LEU A 144 -12.50 -19.42 0.63
CA LEU A 144 -11.76 -18.98 1.83
C LEU A 144 -10.24 -19.02 1.60
N GLY A 145 -9.51 -18.11 2.24
CA GLY A 145 -8.04 -18.06 2.22
C GLY A 145 -7.35 -19.25 2.91
N GLU A 146 -6.04 -19.42 2.65
CA GLU A 146 -5.16 -20.45 3.23
C GLU A 146 -4.39 -19.98 4.48
#